data_AF-A0A2N1I4J1-F1
#
_entry.id   AF-A0A2N1I4J1-F1
#
_cell.length_a   1.000
_cell.length_b   1.000
_cell.length_c   1.000
_cell.angle_alpha   90.00
_cell.angle_beta   90.00
_cell.angle_gamma   90.00
#
_symmetry.space_group_name_H-M   'P 1'
#
loop_
_entity.id
_entity.type
_entity.pdbx_description
1 polymer ?
#
loop_
_entity_poly.entity_id
_entity_poly.type
_entity_poly.pdbx_seq_one_letter_code
_entity_poly.pdbx_strand_id
1 'polypeptide(L)'
;MGVNFSQFDESSVTILKLLAQHFPTPTEIGFNDVFPDAVIETDKRAAHIGTLAFLRHEDLIAHDVGSASSFILTRKGLALFNEDIFKHITDLLNSDADNI
;
A
#
# COMPACT_ATOMS: atom_id res chain seq x y z
N MET A 1 -9.90 14.86 7.48
CA MET A 1 -11.20 14.15 7.59
C MET A 1 -11.09 12.86 6.77
N GLY A 2 -11.58 11.74 7.29
CA GLY A 2 -11.07 10.39 7.02
C GLY A 2 -11.24 9.83 5.59
N VAL A 3 -10.27 9.00 5.21
CA VAL A 3 -10.29 8.19 3.99
C VAL A 3 -11.49 7.24 4.00
N ASN A 4 -12.29 7.22 2.94
CA ASN A 4 -13.43 6.31 2.84
C ASN A 4 -12.99 4.93 2.35
N PHE A 5 -12.61 4.09 3.30
CA PHE A 5 -12.28 2.69 3.04
C PHE A 5 -13.47 1.73 3.18
N SER A 6 -14.71 2.23 3.27
CA SER A 6 -15.89 1.41 3.61
C SER A 6 -16.20 0.30 2.58
N GLN A 7 -15.59 0.38 1.40
CA GLN A 7 -15.73 -0.59 0.30
C GLN A 7 -14.58 -1.61 0.25
N PHE A 8 -13.55 -1.43 1.08
CA PHE A 8 -12.33 -2.25 1.08
C PHE A 8 -12.33 -3.20 2.27
N ASP A 9 -11.87 -4.42 2.05
CA ASP A 9 -11.60 -5.36 3.13
C ASP A 9 -10.43 -4.89 4.00
N GLU A 10 -10.34 -5.41 5.23
CA GLU A 10 -9.30 -5.03 6.20
C GLU A 10 -7.88 -5.24 5.63
N SER A 11 -7.69 -6.31 4.86
CA SER A 11 -6.42 -6.62 4.19
C SER A 11 -6.04 -5.56 3.16
N SER A 12 -7.00 -5.11 2.33
CA SER A 12 -6.81 -4.01 1.36
C SER A 12 -6.34 -2.73 2.06
N VAL A 13 -6.99 -2.37 3.17
CA VAL A 13 -6.66 -1.15 3.92
C VAL A 13 -5.26 -1.24 4.51
N THR A 14 -4.90 -2.39 5.08
CA THR A 14 -3.56 -2.62 5.64
C THR A 14 -2.47 -2.48 4.58
N ILE A 15 -2.67 -3.10 3.41
CA ILE A 15 -1.72 -3.00 2.28
C ILE A 15 -1.58 -1.55 1.81
N LEU A 16 -2.69 -0.85 1.58
CA LEU A 16 -2.67 0.54 1.12
C LEU A 16 -1.97 1.47 2.11
N LYS A 17 -2.19 1.29 3.42
CA LYS A 17 -1.51 2.05 4.47
C LYS A 17 -0.02 1.74 4.55
N LEU A 18 0.37 0.48 4.40
CA LEU A 18 1.79 0.09 4.43
C LEU A 18 2.54 0.71 3.24
N LEU A 19 1.95 0.64 2.05
CA LEU A 19 2.51 1.27 0.85
C LEU A 19 2.56 2.80 0.96
N ALA A 20 1.59 3.41 1.64
CA ALA A 20 1.57 4.85 1.90
C ALA A 20 2.74 5.31 2.76
N GLN A 21 3.12 4.54 3.78
CA GLN A 21 4.22 4.87 4.70
C GLN A 21 5.60 4.80 4.04
N HIS A 22 5.74 4.02 2.98
CA HIS A 22 7.02 3.81 2.30
C HIS A 22 7.10 4.56 0.96
N PHE A 23 6.02 5.21 0.54
CA PHE A 23 5.97 5.98 -0.70
C PHE A 23 7.02 7.11 -0.66
N PRO A 24 7.77 7.38 -1.76
CA PRO A 24 7.62 6.86 -3.12
C PRO A 24 8.39 5.57 -3.42
N THR A 25 8.82 4.83 -2.41
CA THR A 25 9.64 3.63 -2.60
C THR A 25 8.77 2.39 -2.79
N PRO A 26 9.01 1.56 -3.82
CA PRO A 26 8.38 0.25 -3.93
C PRO A 26 8.70 -0.61 -2.70
N THR A 27 7.67 -1.22 -2.12
CA THR A 27 7.78 -1.98 -0.87
C THR A 27 7.26 -3.39 -1.06
N GLU A 28 8.01 -4.36 -0.55
CA GLU A 28 7.58 -5.76 -0.55
C GLU A 28 6.40 -5.95 0.40
N ILE A 29 5.32 -6.55 -0.10
CA ILE A 29 4.12 -6.85 0.69
C ILE A 29 4.03 -8.36 0.85
N GLY A 30 4.44 -8.85 2.01
CA GLY A 30 4.35 -10.24 2.41
C GLY A 30 3.03 -10.59 3.09
N PHE A 31 2.76 -11.89 3.18
CA PHE A 31 1.59 -12.41 3.89
C PHE A 31 1.56 -11.96 5.36
N ASN A 32 2.71 -11.96 6.02
CA ASN A 32 2.84 -11.62 7.44
C ASN A 32 2.62 -10.12 7.72
N ASP A 33 2.83 -9.25 6.72
CA ASP A 33 2.56 -7.82 6.85
C ASP A 33 1.06 -7.51 6.92
N VAL A 34 0.25 -8.42 6.37
CA VAL A 34 -1.20 -8.33 6.31
C VAL A 34 -1.86 -9.19 7.40
N PHE A 35 -1.25 -10.32 7.74
CA PHE A 35 -1.75 -11.28 8.72
C PHE A 35 -0.66 -11.69 9.73
N PRO A 36 -0.27 -10.80 10.66
CA PRO A 36 0.84 -11.03 11.57
C PRO A 36 0.59 -12.18 12.58
N ASP A 37 -0.66 -12.36 13.00
CA ASP A 37 -1.07 -13.36 13.99
C ASP A 37 -1.65 -14.64 13.37
N ALA A 38 -1.65 -14.74 12.03
CA ALA A 38 -2.17 -15.94 11.36
C ALA A 38 -1.09 -17.03 11.27
N VAL A 39 -1.36 -18.18 11.88
CA VAL A 39 -0.76 -19.44 11.42
C VAL A 39 -1.15 -19.57 9.94
N ILE A 40 -0.22 -19.94 9.05
CA ILE A 40 -0.43 -19.96 7.59
C ILE A 40 -1.63 -20.85 7.26
N GLU A 41 -2.81 -20.23 7.21
CA GLU A 41 -4.08 -20.82 6.84
C GLU A 41 -4.24 -20.61 5.34
N THR A 42 -4.49 -21.70 4.60
CA THR A 42 -4.60 -21.69 3.13
C THR A 42 -5.60 -20.64 2.63
N ASP A 43 -6.69 -20.43 3.37
CA ASP A 43 -7.74 -19.48 3.03
C ASP A 43 -7.27 -18.02 3.15
N LYS A 44 -6.50 -17.69 4.20
CA LYS A 44 -5.93 -16.35 4.36
C LYS A 44 -4.87 -16.06 3.31
N ARG A 45 -4.08 -17.06 2.90
CA ARG A 45 -3.12 -16.90 1.79
C ARG A 45 -3.84 -16.64 0.47
N ALA A 46 -4.94 -17.35 0.20
CA ALA A 46 -5.76 -17.10 -0.99
C ALA A 46 -6.38 -15.69 -0.94
N ALA A 47 -6.86 -15.25 0.23
CA ALA A 47 -7.35 -13.89 0.43
C ALA A 47 -6.26 -12.85 0.17
N HIS A 48 -5.05 -13.02 0.73
CA HIS A 48 -3.92 -12.12 0.50
C HIS A 48 -3.60 -11.93 -1.00
N ILE A 49 -3.47 -13.05 -1.73
CA ILE A 49 -3.20 -13.02 -3.18
C ILE A 49 -4.37 -12.36 -3.93
N GLY A 50 -5.61 -12.67 -3.56
CA GLY A 50 -6.82 -12.09 -4.15
C GLY A 50 -6.90 -10.57 -3.94
N THR A 51 -6.58 -10.10 -2.74
CA THR A 51 -6.54 -8.67 -2.40
C THR A 51 -5.49 -7.94 -3.24
N LEU A 52 -4.26 -8.46 -3.34
CA LEU A 52 -3.22 -7.87 -4.19
C LEU A 52 -3.65 -7.82 -5.67
N ALA A 53 -4.24 -8.90 -6.16
CA ALA A 53 -4.75 -8.96 -7.54
C ALA A 53 -5.86 -7.94 -7.78
N PHE A 54 -6.79 -7.78 -6.83
CA PHE A 54 -7.86 -6.78 -6.90
C PHE A 54 -7.32 -5.36 -6.90
N LEU A 55 -6.45 -5.00 -5.94
CA LEU A 55 -5.84 -3.66 -5.86
C LEU A 55 -5.06 -3.30 -7.12
N ARG A 56 -4.37 -4.29 -7.73
CA ARG A 56 -3.66 -4.11 -9.00
C ARG A 56 -4.62 -3.98 -10.18
N HIS A 57 -5.71 -4.75 -10.22
CA HIS A 57 -6.74 -4.65 -11.25
C HIS A 57 -7.44 -3.29 -11.24
N GLU A 58 -7.74 -2.79 -10.04
CA GLU A 58 -8.33 -1.47 -9.84
C GLU A 58 -7.36 -0.29 -10.05
N ASP A 59 -6.13 -0.56 -10.49
CA ASP A 59 -5.08 0.43 -10.71
C ASP A 59 -4.79 1.26 -9.45
N LEU A 60 -4.91 0.67 -8.25
CA LEU A 60 -4.58 1.34 -6.97
C LEU A 60 -3.11 1.13 -6.59
N ILE A 61 -2.56 -0.03 -6.97
CA ILE A 61 -1.15 -0.38 -6.76
C ILE A 61 -0.53 -0.88 -8.08
N ALA A 62 0.75 -0.59 -8.26
CA ALA A 62 1.57 -1.14 -9.33
C ALA A 62 2.67 -2.02 -8.74
N HIS A 63 3.16 -2.99 -9.53
CA HIS A 63 4.29 -3.83 -9.17
C HIS A 63 5.57 -3.21 -9.74
N ASP A 64 6.67 -3.33 -9.02
CA ASP A 64 7.97 -2.91 -9.54
C ASP A 64 8.46 -3.89 -10.62
N VAL A 65 9.09 -3.37 -11.67
CA VAL A 65 9.54 -4.17 -12.82
C VAL A 65 10.67 -5.13 -12.41
N GLY A 66 11.35 -4.85 -11.29
CA GLY A 66 12.43 -5.68 -10.71
C GLY A 66 11.98 -6.74 -9.70
N SER A 67 10.73 -6.72 -9.22
CA SER A 67 10.28 -7.62 -8.16
C SER A 67 8.79 -7.95 -8.27
N ALA A 68 8.45 -9.24 -8.26
CA ALA A 68 7.07 -9.71 -8.30
C ALA A 68 6.31 -9.50 -6.97
N SER A 69 7.02 -9.23 -5.88
CA SER A 69 6.45 -9.05 -4.54
C SER A 69 6.48 -7.60 -4.06
N SER A 70 7.15 -6.69 -4.80
CA SER A 70 7.24 -5.27 -4.45
C SER A 70 6.19 -4.45 -5.17
N PHE A 71 5.47 -3.63 -4.42
CA PHE A 71 4.38 -2.80 -4.91
C PHE A 71 4.58 -1.33 -4.53
N ILE A 72 3.94 -0.45 -5.28
CA ILE A 72 3.90 0.99 -5.03
C ILE A 72 2.49 1.52 -5.29
N LEU A 73 2.08 2.57 -4.57
CA LEU A 73 0.81 3.25 -4.85
C LEU A 73 0.86 3.93 -6.22
N THR A 74 -0.19 3.76 -7.01
CA THR A 74 -0.40 4.54 -8.23
C THR A 74 -0.99 5.90 -7.90
N ARG A 75 -1.13 6.77 -8.90
CA ARG A 75 -1.86 8.04 -8.75
C ARG A 75 -3.29 7.86 -8.24
N LYS A 76 -3.98 6.79 -8.65
CA LYS A 76 -5.36 6.49 -8.21
C LYS A 76 -5.37 5.96 -6.78
N GLY A 77 -4.39 5.14 -6.40
CA GLY A 77 -4.19 4.71 -5.01
C GLY A 77 -3.89 5.87 -4.07
N LEU A 78 -2.99 6.77 -4.48
CA LEU A 78 -2.66 8.00 -3.74
C LEU A 78 -3.87 8.92 -3.57
N ALA A 79 -4.75 9.01 -4.58
CA ALA A 79 -5.96 9.83 -4.52
C ALA A 79 -6.97 9.35 -3.47
N LEU A 80 -6.88 8.11 -2.97
CA LEU A 80 -7.66 7.66 -1.83
C LEU A 80 -7.23 8.38 -0.54
N PHE A 81 -5.99 8.85 -0.46
CA PHE A 81 -5.43 9.52 0.70
C PHE A 81 -5.42 11.03 0.49
N ASN A 82 -6.51 11.69 0.88
CA ASN A 82 -6.76 13.10 0.58
C ASN A 82 -5.71 14.09 1.14
N GLU A 83 -5.13 13.85 2.32
CA GLU A 83 -4.28 14.87 2.99
C GLU A 83 -2.99 14.28 3.59
N ASP A 84 -3.05 13.11 4.25
CA ASP A 84 -1.90 12.60 4.99
C ASP A 84 -0.73 12.17 4.10
N ILE A 85 -0.99 11.56 2.94
CA ILE A 85 0.10 11.18 2.01
C ILE A 85 0.69 12.40 1.32
N PHE A 86 -0.14 13.36 0.90
CA PHE A 86 0.38 14.59 0.32
C PHE A 86 1.25 15.35 1.31
N LYS A 87 0.84 15.41 2.58
CA LYS A 87 1.65 15.97 3.65
C LYS A 87 2.95 15.18 3.86
N HIS A 88 2.87 13.85 3.91
CA HIS A 88 4.05 12.99 4.05
C HIS A 88 5.06 13.16 2.90
N ILE A 89 4.58 13.19 1.65
CA ILE A 89 5.40 13.46 0.46
C ILE A 89 6.01 14.87 0.53
N THR A 90 5.22 15.86 0.95
CA THR A 90 5.69 17.24 1.09
C THR A 90 6.77 17.35 2.18
N ASP A 91 6.58 16.66 3.30
CA ASP A 91 7.54 16.62 4.41
C ASP A 91 8.84 15.91 4.00
N LEU A 92 8.77 14.83 3.20
CA LEU A 92 9.94 14.16 2.62
C LEU A 92 10.70 15.08 1.65
N LEU A 93 9.99 15.71 0.71
CA LEU A 93 10.59 16.64 -0.26
C LEU A 93 11.25 17.85 0.42
N ASN A 94 10.65 18.36 1.50
CA ASN A 94 11.23 19.46 2.27
C ASN A 94 12.40 19.00 3.15
N SER A 95 12.35 17.79 3.71
CA SER A 95 13.45 17.24 4.52
C SER A 95 14.69 16.92 3.69
N ASP A 96 14.52 16.52 2.42
CA ASP A 96 15.63 16.39 1.48
C ASP A 96 16.19 17.75 1.05
N ALA A 97 15.35 18.79 0.97
CA ALA A 97 15.78 20.14 0.63
C ALA A 97 16.58 20.84 1.75
N ASP A 98 16.33 20.51 3.02
CA ASP A 98 17.07 21.03 4.18
C ASP A 98 18.44 20.34 4.40
N ASN A 99 18.75 19.26 3.66
CA ASN A 99 20.02 18.53 3.75
C ASN A 99 21.04 18.89 2.65
N ILE A 100 20.85 20.01 1.93
CA ILE A 100 21.77 20.51 0.89
C ILE A 100 22.39 21.86 1.27
#